data_AF-A0A379GAT0-F1
#
_entry.id   AF-A0A379GAT0-F1
#
_cell.length_a   1.000
_cell.length_b   1.000
_cell.length_c   1.000
_cell.angle_alpha   90.00
_cell.angle_beta   90.00
_cell.angle_gamma   90.00
#
_symmetry.space_group_name_H-M   'P 1'
#
loop_
_entity.id
_entity.type
_entity.pdbx_description
1 polymer ?
#
loop_
_entity_poly.entity_id
_entity_poly.type
_entity_poly.pdbx_seq_one_letter_code
_entity_poly.pdbx_strand_id
1 'polypeptide(L)'
;MKKLLSMFVGLLTIFGICSCTDNEVMEPVVSDSESDMEILSRFVDVNETTNEYYINENKKTRALSYVTGSDLQKLEKVSPLSIEKYKANLRSLNAQVANAISDPNTAYIVFSVNGKTLVKQVRENASFNISVSKKDAVTRARGSFPSLSINGGSQSSTGVFYDSSRTLRMQVNLGPSSFSTYYFFEILNPNAKPSPDNNITTPESVSFSGIGMLPNNNFTWTSYWDANVAGKGFKWEFRGKGNNPSYGFIANCTFSY
;
A
#
# COMPACT_ATOMS: atom_id res chain seq x y z
N MET A 1 63.22 -14.29 -50.24
CA MET A 1 63.34 -14.96 -48.93
C MET A 1 62.82 -14.04 -47.83
N LYS A 2 61.73 -14.46 -47.16
CA LYS A 2 61.00 -13.91 -45.97
C LYS A 2 59.52 -14.29 -46.19
N LYS A 3 59.13 -15.53 -45.87
CA LYS A 3 58.52 -16.06 -44.63
C LYS A 3 57.09 -15.54 -44.36
N LEU A 4 56.25 -16.51 -43.97
CA LEU A 4 54.91 -16.45 -43.33
C LEU A 4 53.73 -16.47 -44.34
N LEU A 5 52.66 -17.25 -44.19
CA LEU A 5 52.20 -18.19 -43.14
C LEU A 5 50.88 -18.83 -43.64
N SER A 6 50.59 -20.07 -43.22
CA SER A 6 49.27 -20.73 -43.04
C SER A 6 48.33 -20.86 -44.27
N MET A 7 48.23 -22.04 -44.89
CA MET A 7 47.44 -23.24 -44.52
C MET A 7 45.92 -23.08 -44.78
N PHE A 8 45.56 -23.50 -45.99
CA PHE A 8 44.32 -24.13 -46.49
C PHE A 8 42.94 -23.67 -45.98
N VAL A 9 42.25 -22.97 -46.89
CA VAL A 9 40.80 -22.83 -46.99
C VAL A 9 40.21 -24.16 -47.47
N GLY A 10 39.29 -24.73 -46.70
CA GLY A 10 38.43 -25.84 -47.14
C GLY A 10 36.99 -25.33 -47.30
N LEU A 11 36.58 -25.05 -48.52
CA LEU A 11 35.20 -24.80 -48.91
C LEU A 11 34.82 -25.80 -50.01
N LEU A 12 33.85 -26.68 -49.74
CA LEU A 12 32.99 -27.33 -50.74
C LEU A 12 31.85 -28.05 -49.97
N THR A 13 30.63 -27.49 -49.88
CA THR A 13 29.47 -27.69 -50.79
C THR A 13 29.07 -29.17 -50.94
N ILE A 14 27.81 -29.63 -50.87
CA ILE A 14 26.47 -29.02 -50.92
C ILE A 14 25.39 -30.16 -50.74
N PHE A 15 24.15 -29.77 -50.37
CA PHE A 15 22.82 -30.42 -50.49
C PHE A 15 22.49 -31.73 -49.75
N GLY A 16 21.62 -31.59 -48.75
CA GLY A 16 20.55 -32.55 -48.42
C GLY A 16 19.27 -31.77 -48.14
N ILE A 17 18.35 -31.75 -49.10
CA ILE A 17 16.99 -31.20 -48.93
C ILE A 17 16.11 -32.34 -48.43
N CYS A 18 15.53 -32.17 -47.24
CA CYS A 18 14.36 -32.88 -46.69
C CYS A 18 14.04 -32.15 -45.39
N SER A 19 12.83 -31.93 -44.93
CA SER A 19 11.46 -31.97 -45.45
C SER A 19 10.68 -31.31 -44.30
N CYS A 20 9.57 -30.63 -44.60
CA CYS A 20 8.76 -29.93 -43.61
C CYS A 20 8.54 -30.75 -42.34
N THR A 21 8.93 -30.21 -41.19
CA THR A 21 8.20 -30.44 -39.94
C THR A 21 7.99 -29.07 -39.32
N ASP A 22 6.76 -28.86 -38.89
CA ASP A 22 6.19 -27.59 -38.50
C ASP A 22 7.12 -26.82 -37.56
N ASN A 23 7.60 -25.67 -38.03
CA ASN A 23 7.91 -24.59 -37.11
C ASN A 23 6.55 -24.14 -36.56
N GLU A 24 6.06 -24.84 -35.54
CA GLU A 24 5.24 -24.20 -34.53
C GLU A 24 6.11 -23.08 -33.97
N VAL A 25 5.96 -21.90 -34.58
CA VAL A 25 6.27 -20.64 -33.92
C VAL A 25 5.46 -20.71 -32.64
N MET A 26 6.10 -21.15 -31.57
CA MET A 26 5.56 -21.07 -30.24
C MET A 26 5.27 -19.59 -30.05
N GLU A 27 4.00 -19.22 -30.23
CA GLU A 27 3.51 -17.90 -29.86
C GLU A 27 4.08 -17.64 -28.46
N PRO A 28 4.63 -16.44 -28.19
CA PRO A 28 5.15 -16.16 -26.87
C PRO A 28 4.02 -16.43 -25.90
N VAL A 29 4.10 -17.56 -25.18
CA VAL A 29 3.19 -17.88 -24.11
C VAL A 29 3.29 -16.68 -23.20
N VAL A 30 2.21 -15.90 -23.17
CA VAL A 30 2.05 -14.82 -22.22
C VAL A 30 2.24 -15.51 -20.87
N SER A 31 3.42 -15.28 -20.29
CA SER A 31 3.78 -15.80 -19.00
C SER A 31 2.72 -15.29 -18.03
N ASP A 32 1.81 -16.16 -17.62
CA ASP A 32 0.77 -15.89 -16.61
C ASP A 32 1.43 -15.82 -15.22
N SER A 33 2.59 -15.14 -15.12
CA SER A 33 3.54 -15.14 -14.00
C SER A 33 3.08 -14.21 -12.88
N GLU A 34 1.90 -14.47 -12.36
CA GLU A 34 1.59 -14.03 -11.01
C GLU A 34 2.58 -14.71 -10.06
N SER A 35 3.28 -13.89 -9.26
CA SER A 35 4.21 -14.44 -8.27
C SER A 35 3.43 -15.14 -7.14
N ASP A 36 4.05 -16.13 -6.50
CA ASP A 36 3.52 -16.76 -5.27
C ASP A 36 3.04 -15.72 -4.23
N MET A 37 3.75 -14.59 -4.10
CA MET A 37 3.41 -13.53 -3.15
C MET A 37 2.11 -12.80 -3.52
N GLU A 38 1.89 -12.60 -4.82
CA GLU A 38 0.67 -11.99 -5.33
C GLU A 38 -0.53 -12.92 -5.18
N ILE A 39 -0.35 -14.21 -5.42
CA ILE A 39 -1.39 -15.21 -5.17
C ILE A 39 -1.76 -15.18 -3.67
N LEU A 40 -0.77 -15.29 -2.78
CA LEU A 40 -0.99 -15.28 -1.33
C LEU A 40 -1.67 -14.00 -0.82
N SER A 41 -1.37 -12.83 -1.40
CA SER A 41 -1.95 -11.56 -0.95
C SER A 41 -3.46 -11.48 -1.11
N ARG A 42 -4.04 -12.20 -2.08
CA ARG A 42 -5.49 -12.26 -2.31
C ARG A 42 -6.22 -12.95 -1.15
N PHE A 43 -5.55 -13.89 -0.50
CA PHE A 43 -6.09 -14.71 0.59
C PHE A 43 -5.88 -14.11 1.97
N VAL A 44 -5.20 -12.98 2.10
CA VAL A 44 -5.03 -12.35 3.42
C VAL A 44 -6.34 -11.76 3.91
N ASP A 45 -6.58 -11.90 5.21
CA ASP A 45 -7.66 -11.26 5.95
C ASP A 45 -7.15 -10.72 7.29
N VAL A 46 -8.00 -9.96 7.99
CA VAL A 46 -7.72 -9.40 9.31
C VAL A 46 -8.68 -9.99 10.32
N ASN A 47 -8.13 -10.54 11.39
CA ASN A 47 -8.93 -10.92 12.54
C ASN A 47 -9.28 -9.66 13.33
N GLU A 48 -10.54 -9.22 13.25
CA GLU A 48 -10.99 -7.96 13.87
C GLU A 48 -10.98 -7.99 15.41
N THR A 49 -10.94 -9.20 15.99
CA THR A 49 -10.82 -9.39 17.44
C THR A 49 -9.37 -9.23 17.90
N THR A 50 -8.43 -9.92 17.24
CA THR A 50 -7.00 -9.89 17.64
C THR A 50 -6.19 -8.78 16.98
N ASN A 51 -6.72 -8.15 15.92
CA ASN A 51 -6.05 -7.17 15.06
C ASN A 51 -4.89 -7.72 14.23
N GLU A 52 -4.91 -9.01 13.93
CA GLU A 52 -3.80 -9.67 13.23
C GLU A 52 -4.17 -10.01 11.79
N TYR A 53 -3.22 -9.80 10.88
CA TYR A 53 -3.25 -10.31 9.53
C TYR A 53 -2.94 -11.81 9.51
N TYR A 54 -3.71 -12.56 8.73
CA TYR A 54 -3.51 -14.00 8.55
C TYR A 54 -3.91 -14.44 7.14
N ILE A 55 -3.39 -15.59 6.69
CA ILE A 55 -3.80 -16.23 5.44
C ILE A 55 -5.14 -16.94 5.69
N ASN A 56 -6.18 -16.50 5.01
CA ASN A 56 -7.51 -17.09 5.06
C ASN A 56 -7.73 -17.99 3.82
N GLU A 57 -7.31 -19.24 3.92
CA GLU A 57 -7.50 -20.25 2.86
C GLU A 57 -9.00 -20.51 2.58
N ASN A 58 -9.86 -20.23 3.56
CA ASN A 58 -11.31 -20.40 3.47
C ASN A 58 -12.04 -19.16 2.94
N LYS A 59 -11.33 -18.21 2.31
CA LYS A 59 -11.91 -16.98 1.76
C LYS A 59 -12.86 -17.33 0.61
N LYS A 60 -14.14 -17.53 0.94
CA LYS A 60 -15.19 -18.02 0.02
C LYS A 60 -15.38 -17.05 -1.15
N THR A 61 -15.74 -17.57 -2.32
CA THR A 61 -16.12 -16.85 -3.56
C THR A 61 -17.48 -16.11 -3.46
N ARG A 62 -17.75 -15.41 -2.34
CA ARG A 62 -18.96 -14.58 -2.21
C ARG A 62 -18.86 -13.36 -3.15
N ALA A 63 -19.98 -12.70 -3.45
CA ALA A 63 -20.02 -11.52 -4.32
C ALA A 63 -19.12 -10.34 -3.88
N LEU A 64 -18.65 -10.33 -2.63
CA LEU A 64 -17.68 -9.35 -2.08
C LEU A 64 -16.26 -9.94 -1.91
N SER A 65 -16.07 -11.21 -2.21
CA SER A 65 -14.76 -11.85 -2.23
C SER A 65 -14.16 -11.71 -3.61
N TYR A 66 -12.93 -11.21 -3.64
CA TYR A 66 -12.15 -11.01 -4.85
C TYR A 66 -11.34 -12.27 -5.22
N VAL A 67 -11.72 -13.42 -4.66
CA VAL A 67 -11.10 -14.72 -4.87
C VAL A 67 -12.08 -15.59 -5.64
N THR A 68 -11.57 -16.28 -6.66
CA THR A 68 -12.29 -17.17 -7.57
C THR A 68 -11.83 -18.63 -7.42
N GLY A 69 -12.50 -19.57 -8.10
CA GLY A 69 -12.06 -20.97 -8.11
C GLY A 69 -10.68 -21.17 -8.73
N SER A 70 -10.28 -20.36 -9.72
CA SER A 70 -8.94 -20.40 -10.29
C SER A 70 -7.88 -19.86 -9.33
N ASP A 71 -8.21 -18.89 -8.47
CA ASP A 71 -7.29 -18.42 -7.43
C ASP A 71 -6.97 -19.53 -6.41
N LEU A 72 -7.94 -20.39 -6.07
CA LEU A 72 -7.71 -21.54 -5.18
C LEU A 72 -6.75 -22.55 -5.82
N GLN A 73 -6.92 -22.86 -7.10
CA GLN A 73 -6.01 -23.75 -7.83
C GLN A 73 -4.59 -23.15 -7.95
N LYS A 74 -4.48 -21.83 -8.05
CA LYS A 74 -3.18 -21.13 -8.01
C LYS A 74 -2.56 -21.22 -6.62
N LEU A 75 -3.36 -21.07 -5.55
CA LEU A 75 -2.89 -21.19 -4.16
C LEU A 75 -2.30 -22.58 -3.88
N GLU A 76 -2.90 -23.65 -4.38
CA GLU A 76 -2.39 -25.03 -4.25
C GLU A 76 -1.00 -25.24 -4.89
N LYS A 77 -0.63 -24.39 -5.85
CA LYS A 77 0.65 -24.46 -6.58
C LYS A 77 1.74 -23.56 -5.98
N VAL A 78 1.41 -22.73 -4.98
CA VAL A 78 2.37 -21.85 -4.31
C VAL A 78 3.41 -22.70 -3.60
N SER A 79 4.69 -22.38 -3.80
CA SER A 79 5.77 -23.15 -3.19
C SER A 79 5.77 -23.05 -1.65
N PRO A 80 6.13 -24.11 -0.91
CA PRO A 80 6.23 -24.08 0.54
C PRO A 80 7.16 -22.96 1.05
N LEU A 81 8.28 -22.72 0.36
CA LEU A 81 9.23 -21.65 0.71
C LEU A 81 8.58 -20.26 0.63
N SER A 82 7.76 -20.02 -0.40
CA SER A 82 7.00 -18.78 -0.51
C SER A 82 5.99 -18.63 0.63
N ILE A 83 5.28 -19.70 0.99
CA ILE A 83 4.35 -19.68 2.14
C ILE A 83 5.07 -19.28 3.42
N GLU A 84 6.24 -19.88 3.70
CA GLU A 84 7.04 -19.56 4.89
C GLU A 84 7.51 -18.11 4.90
N LYS A 85 8.05 -17.62 3.77
CA LYS A 85 8.48 -16.23 3.60
C LYS A 85 7.31 -15.27 3.83
N TYR A 86 6.14 -15.59 3.29
CA TYR A 86 4.95 -14.77 3.43
C TYR A 86 4.45 -14.73 4.88
N LYS A 87 4.44 -15.87 5.58
CA LYS A 87 4.12 -15.94 7.02
C LYS A 87 5.11 -15.12 7.85
N ALA A 88 6.39 -15.06 7.48
CA ALA A 88 7.37 -14.18 8.13
C ALA A 88 7.03 -12.69 7.92
N ASN A 89 6.63 -12.30 6.71
CA ASN A 89 6.16 -10.95 6.42
C ASN A 89 4.92 -10.57 7.26
N LEU A 90 3.94 -11.47 7.37
CA LEU A 90 2.75 -11.25 8.20
C LEU A 90 3.10 -11.07 9.68
N ARG A 91 4.07 -11.85 10.20
CA ARG A 91 4.55 -11.66 11.57
C ARG A 91 5.18 -10.29 11.78
N SER A 92 6.00 -9.80 10.85
CA SER A 92 6.56 -8.44 10.93
C SER A 92 5.50 -7.34 10.83
N LEU A 93 4.49 -7.53 9.99
CA LEU A 93 3.35 -6.61 9.90
C LEU A 93 2.57 -6.59 11.22
N ASN A 94 2.23 -7.76 11.77
CA ASN A 94 1.49 -7.88 13.03
C ASN A 94 2.27 -7.28 14.21
N ALA A 95 3.60 -7.40 14.22
CA ALA A 95 4.44 -6.75 15.23
C ALA A 95 4.36 -5.21 15.13
N GLN A 96 4.40 -4.64 13.92
CA GLN A 96 4.25 -3.20 13.71
C GLN A 96 2.84 -2.71 14.11
N VAL A 97 1.81 -3.48 13.77
CA VAL A 97 0.44 -3.24 14.22
C VAL A 97 0.34 -3.22 15.74
N ALA A 98 0.90 -4.22 16.43
CA ALA A 98 0.86 -4.30 17.89
C ALA A 98 1.62 -3.13 18.55
N ASN A 99 2.77 -2.74 17.99
CA ASN A 99 3.51 -1.57 18.45
C ASN A 99 2.71 -0.27 18.28
N ALA A 100 2.02 -0.09 17.16
CA ALA A 100 1.18 1.09 16.96
C ALA A 100 -0.05 1.11 17.86
N ILE A 101 -0.69 -0.05 18.10
CA ILE A 101 -1.83 -0.16 19.04
C ILE A 101 -1.40 0.20 20.47
N SER A 102 -0.17 -0.12 20.86
CA SER A 102 0.38 0.18 22.20
C SER A 102 0.98 1.59 22.33
N ASP A 103 1.16 2.32 21.22
CA ASP A 103 1.66 3.70 21.25
C ASP A 103 0.54 4.67 21.65
N PRO A 104 0.68 5.42 22.77
CA PRO A 104 -0.35 6.36 23.22
C PRO A 104 -0.60 7.53 22.25
N ASN A 105 0.29 7.78 21.29
CA ASN A 105 0.14 8.81 20.28
C ASN A 105 -0.60 8.33 19.02
N THR A 106 -0.80 7.02 18.87
CA THR A 106 -1.59 6.47 17.78
C THR A 106 -3.07 6.53 18.14
N ALA A 107 -3.84 7.35 17.44
CA ALA A 107 -5.28 7.42 17.65
C ALA A 107 -6.02 6.32 16.88
N TYR A 108 -5.57 6.06 15.64
CA TYR A 108 -6.20 5.11 14.74
C TYR A 108 -5.18 4.22 14.05
N ILE A 109 -5.62 3.01 13.76
CA ILE A 109 -4.97 2.13 12.79
C ILE A 109 -5.93 1.78 11.66
N VAL A 110 -5.44 1.94 10.44
CA VAL A 110 -6.11 1.55 9.20
C VAL A 110 -5.55 0.19 8.80
N PHE A 111 -6.42 -0.81 8.69
CA PHE A 111 -6.10 -2.09 8.10
C PHE A 111 -6.61 -2.14 6.66
N SER A 112 -5.77 -2.55 5.73
CA SER A 112 -6.20 -2.90 4.38
C SER A 112 -5.79 -4.32 4.01
N VAL A 113 -6.73 -5.04 3.42
CA VAL A 113 -6.49 -6.28 2.69
C VAL A 113 -7.23 -6.20 1.36
N ASN A 114 -7.02 -7.17 0.48
CA ASN A 114 -7.68 -7.20 -0.82
C ASN A 114 -9.19 -6.97 -0.69
N GLY A 115 -9.64 -5.79 -1.15
CA GLY A 115 -11.06 -5.42 -1.18
C GLY A 115 -11.67 -4.88 0.11
N LYS A 116 -10.92 -4.79 1.21
CA LYS A 116 -11.46 -4.42 2.51
C LYS A 116 -10.54 -3.44 3.21
N THR A 117 -11.12 -2.35 3.69
CA THR A 117 -10.46 -1.40 4.58
C THR A 117 -11.24 -1.34 5.88
N LEU A 118 -10.54 -1.51 7.00
CA LEU A 118 -11.07 -1.35 8.34
C LEU A 118 -10.32 -0.20 9.00
N VAL A 119 -11.02 0.64 9.76
CA VAL A 119 -10.36 1.64 10.59
C VAL A 119 -10.76 1.40 12.04
N LYS A 120 -9.76 1.16 12.88
CA LYS A 120 -9.94 0.88 14.29
C LYS A 120 -9.33 2.01 15.09
N GLN A 121 -10.13 2.52 16.01
CA GLN A 121 -9.65 3.42 17.04
C GLN A 121 -8.96 2.60 18.13
N VAL A 122 -7.74 2.97 18.48
CA VAL A 122 -6.90 2.19 19.42
C VAL A 122 -6.63 2.94 20.72
N ARG A 123 -6.88 4.25 20.73
CA ARG A 123 -6.82 5.07 21.94
C ARG A 123 -8.17 5.11 22.65
N GLU A 124 -8.17 4.90 23.97
CA GLU A 124 -9.35 5.05 24.83
C GLU A 124 -9.86 6.51 24.81
N ASN A 125 -11.19 6.69 24.80
CA ASN A 125 -11.90 7.98 24.77
C ASN A 125 -11.87 8.80 23.47
N ALA A 126 -11.31 8.29 22.37
CA ALA A 126 -11.74 8.78 21.07
C ALA A 126 -13.17 8.24 20.82
N SER A 127 -14.04 8.99 20.15
CA SER A 127 -15.45 8.62 20.07
C SER A 127 -16.04 8.99 18.73
N PHE A 128 -15.92 8.11 17.72
CA PHE A 128 -16.82 8.08 16.56
C PHE A 128 -16.48 6.98 15.52
N ASN A 129 -17.40 6.87 14.58
CA ASN A 129 -17.44 6.04 13.39
C ASN A 129 -16.70 6.74 12.24
N ILE A 130 -15.54 6.21 11.79
CA ILE A 130 -14.95 6.64 10.52
C ILE A 130 -15.90 6.17 9.41
N SER A 131 -16.73 7.08 8.93
CA SER A 131 -17.36 6.90 7.64
C SER A 131 -16.24 6.99 6.61
N VAL A 132 -15.80 5.83 6.12
CA VAL A 132 -15.28 5.67 4.77
C VAL A 132 -16.17 6.52 3.89
N SER A 133 -15.70 7.70 3.46
CA SER A 133 -16.52 8.60 2.68
C SER A 133 -16.90 7.85 1.42
N LYS A 134 -18.18 7.49 1.28
CA LYS A 134 -18.72 7.02 0.00
C LYS A 134 -18.30 8.06 -1.04
N LYS A 135 -17.90 7.57 -2.22
CA LYS A 135 -17.47 8.35 -3.39
C LYS A 135 -18.28 9.63 -3.57
N ASP A 136 -17.92 10.69 -2.86
CA ASP A 136 -18.35 12.02 -3.18
C ASP A 136 -17.27 12.55 -4.10
N ALA A 137 -17.69 12.82 -5.34
CA ALA A 137 -16.85 13.29 -6.42
C ALA A 137 -15.86 14.33 -5.90
N VAL A 138 -14.59 14.16 -6.27
CA VAL A 138 -13.54 15.15 -6.08
C VAL A 138 -14.04 16.45 -6.72
N THR A 139 -14.64 17.33 -5.91
CA THR A 139 -14.90 18.70 -6.32
C THR A 139 -13.50 19.29 -6.48
N ARG A 140 -13.10 19.56 -7.73
CA ARG A 140 -11.77 20.11 -8.04
C ARG A 140 -11.54 21.33 -7.14
N ALA A 141 -10.71 21.16 -6.11
CA ALA A 141 -10.30 22.27 -5.26
C ALA A 141 -9.55 23.26 -6.15
N ARG A 142 -9.99 24.52 -6.16
CA ARG A 142 -9.26 25.61 -6.84
C ARG A 142 -7.97 25.99 -6.10
N GLY A 143 -7.70 25.41 -4.93
CA GLY A 143 -6.48 25.61 -4.13
C GLY A 143 -5.44 24.52 -4.38
N SER A 144 -4.20 24.94 -4.63
CA SER A 144 -3.04 24.05 -4.70
C SER A 144 -2.57 23.72 -3.28
N PHE A 145 -2.91 22.53 -2.77
CA PHE A 145 -2.40 22.05 -1.49
C PHE A 145 -1.05 21.34 -1.66
N PRO A 146 -0.12 21.46 -0.68
CA PRO A 146 1.10 20.64 -0.67
C PRO A 146 0.76 19.16 -0.57
N SER A 147 1.47 18.28 -1.28
CA SER A 147 1.35 16.83 -1.11
C SER A 147 2.37 16.28 -0.09
N LEU A 148 2.06 15.15 0.54
CA LEU A 148 2.97 14.43 1.42
C LEU A 148 3.40 13.10 0.79
N SER A 149 4.67 13.02 0.37
CA SER A 149 5.27 11.78 -0.11
C SER A 149 5.81 10.96 1.07
N ILE A 150 5.44 9.69 1.15
CA ILE A 150 5.87 8.74 2.17
C ILE A 150 6.86 7.77 1.53
N ASN A 151 8.10 7.80 2.00
CA ASN A 151 9.16 6.90 1.53
C ASN A 151 9.68 6.07 2.70
N GLY A 152 10.00 4.81 2.42
CA GLY A 152 10.55 3.86 3.38
C GLY A 152 11.82 4.36 4.05
N GLY A 153 11.91 4.13 5.36
CA GLY A 153 13.07 4.50 6.17
C GLY A 153 13.25 6.01 6.35
N SER A 154 12.24 6.82 6.02
CA SER A 154 12.33 8.27 6.07
C SER A 154 11.12 8.93 6.73
N GLN A 155 11.34 10.15 7.22
CA GLN A 155 10.28 11.05 7.62
C GLN A 155 10.12 12.16 6.58
N SER A 156 8.89 12.61 6.39
CA SER A 156 8.55 13.68 5.45
C SER A 156 7.58 14.66 6.08
N SER A 157 7.49 15.87 5.51
CA SER A 157 6.53 16.89 5.93
C SER A 157 6.03 17.66 4.73
N THR A 158 4.77 18.10 4.77
CA THR A 158 4.22 19.09 3.83
C THR A 158 4.84 20.48 4.00
N GLY A 159 5.57 20.70 5.10
CA GLY A 159 5.80 22.03 5.64
C GLY A 159 4.51 22.63 6.20
N VAL A 160 4.64 23.80 6.83
CA VAL A 160 3.50 24.53 7.37
C VAL A 160 2.76 25.26 6.24
N PHE A 161 1.45 25.10 6.20
CA PHE A 161 0.56 25.89 5.35
C PHE A 161 -0.68 26.34 6.11
N TYR A 162 -1.44 27.28 5.54
CA TYR A 162 -2.61 27.86 6.15
C TYR A 162 -3.81 27.72 5.23
N ASP A 163 -4.98 27.51 5.83
CA ASP A 163 -6.23 27.39 5.10
C ASP A 163 -7.41 27.90 5.93
N SER A 164 -8.43 28.49 5.28
CA SER A 164 -9.60 29.03 5.98
C SER A 164 -10.53 27.95 6.55
N SER A 165 -10.48 26.75 5.98
CA SER A 165 -11.25 25.60 6.44
C SER A 165 -10.64 24.98 7.69
N ARG A 166 -11.51 24.64 8.63
CA ARG A 166 -11.14 23.84 9.81
C ARG A 166 -11.02 22.35 9.47
N THR A 167 -11.53 21.91 8.32
CA THR A 167 -11.49 20.51 7.89
C THR A 167 -10.78 20.35 6.55
N LEU A 168 -9.95 19.32 6.44
CA LEU A 168 -9.31 18.91 5.18
C LEU A 168 -9.54 17.42 4.93
N ARG A 169 -9.82 17.07 3.69
CA ARG A 169 -9.79 15.70 3.19
C ARG A 169 -8.39 15.36 2.74
N MET A 170 -7.95 14.15 3.05
CA MET A 170 -6.69 13.56 2.64
C MET A 170 -6.99 12.30 1.85
N GLN A 171 -6.47 12.21 0.63
CA GLN A 171 -6.50 11.00 -0.18
C GLN A 171 -5.11 10.34 -0.17
N VAL A 172 -5.06 9.05 0.13
CA VAL A 172 -3.83 8.24 0.20
C VAL A 172 -3.67 7.40 -1.06
N ASN A 173 -2.61 7.64 -1.82
CA ASN A 173 -2.33 6.89 -3.04
C ASN A 173 -1.12 5.98 -2.81
N LEU A 174 -1.35 4.67 -2.68
CA LEU A 174 -0.28 3.69 -2.48
C LEU A 174 0.54 3.48 -3.76
N GLY A 175 1.83 3.24 -3.57
CA GLY A 175 2.72 2.75 -4.62
C GLY A 175 2.42 1.29 -4.97
N PRO A 176 2.41 0.93 -6.28
CA PRO A 176 2.05 -0.41 -6.72
C PRO A 176 3.03 -1.50 -6.27
N SER A 177 4.27 -1.12 -5.94
CA SER A 177 5.28 -2.02 -5.34
C SER A 177 4.83 -2.67 -4.02
N SER A 178 3.83 -2.08 -3.35
CA SER A 178 3.31 -2.56 -2.07
C SER A 178 2.17 -3.57 -2.22
N PHE A 179 1.75 -3.94 -3.45
CA PHE A 179 0.54 -4.75 -3.63
C PHE A 179 0.76 -6.26 -3.42
N SER A 180 1.95 -6.76 -3.72
CA SER A 180 2.33 -8.17 -3.49
C SER A 180 3.05 -8.39 -2.15
N THR A 181 3.41 -7.30 -1.46
CA THR A 181 4.01 -7.32 -0.12
C THR A 181 3.13 -6.54 0.85
N TYR A 182 3.63 -6.27 2.05
CA TYR A 182 2.90 -5.44 3.01
C TYR A 182 3.48 -4.04 3.07
N TYR A 183 2.67 -3.08 3.49
CA TYR A 183 3.11 -1.74 3.81
C TYR A 183 2.78 -1.39 5.26
N PHE A 184 3.60 -0.53 5.84
CA PHE A 184 3.31 0.11 7.11
C PHE A 184 3.88 1.52 7.13
N PHE A 185 3.07 2.52 7.44
CA PHE A 185 3.50 3.91 7.56
C PHE A 185 2.57 4.68 8.50
N GLU A 186 3.05 5.82 8.98
CA GLU A 186 2.32 6.66 9.92
C GLU A 186 2.14 8.06 9.33
N ILE A 187 1.00 8.67 9.62
CA ILE A 187 0.72 10.08 9.31
C ILE A 187 0.30 10.79 10.59
N LEU A 188 0.91 11.94 10.86
CA LEU A 188 0.67 12.79 12.01
C LEU A 188 0.34 14.20 11.53
N ASN A 189 -0.54 14.89 12.24
CA ASN A 189 -0.64 16.34 12.18
C ASN A 189 -0.55 16.92 13.60
N PRO A 190 0.36 17.85 13.90
CA PRO A 190 0.47 18.42 15.24
C PRO A 190 -0.62 19.46 15.55
N ASN A 191 -1.28 20.00 14.52
CA ASN A 191 -2.29 21.08 14.66
C ASN A 191 -3.71 20.58 14.34
N ALA A 192 -3.86 19.29 14.10
CA ALA A 192 -5.11 18.68 13.70
C ALA A 192 -5.13 17.23 14.12
N LYS A 193 -6.29 16.62 13.99
CA LYS A 193 -6.47 15.20 14.24
C LYS A 193 -7.54 14.64 13.31
N PRO A 194 -7.63 13.32 13.18
CA PRO A 194 -8.71 12.69 12.43
C PRO A 194 -10.08 13.09 13.00
N SER A 195 -10.95 13.59 12.12
CA SER A 195 -12.31 14.04 12.46
C SER A 195 -13.27 12.87 12.63
N PRO A 196 -14.33 12.98 13.46
CA PRO A 196 -14.72 14.09 14.36
C PRO A 196 -14.29 14.01 15.84
N ASP A 197 -13.02 13.77 16.17
CA ASP A 197 -12.60 13.80 17.59
C ASP A 197 -12.72 15.24 18.14
N ASN A 198 -13.04 15.45 19.43
CA ASN A 198 -13.03 16.77 20.11
C ASN A 198 -11.98 16.96 21.24
N ASN A 199 -11.21 15.92 21.62
CA ASN A 199 -10.07 15.98 22.55
C ASN A 199 -8.84 16.74 22.00
N ILE A 200 -8.36 17.77 22.69
CA ILE A 200 -7.32 18.69 22.21
C ILE A 200 -5.94 18.46 22.85
N THR A 201 -5.73 17.36 23.57
CA THR A 201 -4.63 17.25 24.55
C THR A 201 -3.31 16.70 24.01
N THR A 202 -3.28 16.02 22.86
CA THR A 202 -2.04 15.47 22.28
C THR A 202 -2.11 15.37 20.75
N PRO A 203 -1.01 15.60 20.02
CA PRO A 203 -0.90 15.26 18.60
C PRO A 203 -1.20 13.78 18.38
N GLU A 204 -2.03 13.49 17.38
CA GLU A 204 -2.51 12.13 17.10
C GLU A 204 -2.04 11.67 15.73
N SER A 205 -1.50 10.45 15.68
CA SER A 205 -1.13 9.79 14.44
C SER A 205 -2.20 8.78 14.00
N VAL A 206 -2.22 8.53 12.70
CA VAL A 206 -2.91 7.41 12.05
C VAL A 206 -1.85 6.48 11.49
N SER A 207 -1.85 5.23 11.94
CA SER A 207 -1.03 4.18 11.37
C SER A 207 -1.77 3.50 10.23
N PHE A 208 -1.11 3.34 9.10
CA PHE A 208 -1.62 2.66 7.92
C PHE A 208 -0.89 1.34 7.76
N SER A 209 -1.65 0.26 7.74
CA SER A 209 -1.16 -1.11 7.63
C SER A 209 -1.95 -1.84 6.55
N GLY A 210 -1.28 -2.70 5.79
CA GLY A 210 -2.03 -3.53 4.84
C GLY A 210 -1.20 -4.26 3.83
N ILE A 211 -1.96 -4.99 3.01
CA ILE A 211 -1.47 -5.81 1.91
C ILE A 211 -2.41 -5.58 0.73
N GLY A 212 -1.83 -5.35 -0.45
CA GLY A 212 -2.62 -5.04 -1.64
C GLY A 212 -3.04 -3.58 -1.68
N MET A 213 -4.12 -3.32 -2.42
CA MET A 213 -4.65 -1.97 -2.60
C MET A 213 -5.29 -1.42 -1.32
N LEU A 214 -5.43 -0.10 -1.24
CA LEU A 214 -6.25 0.60 -0.26
C LEU A 214 -7.52 1.09 -0.96
N PRO A 215 -8.59 0.27 -1.03
CA PRO A 215 -9.78 0.61 -1.80
C PRO A 215 -10.50 1.84 -1.25
N ASN A 216 -10.44 2.06 0.06
CA ASN A 216 -10.98 3.24 0.72
C ASN A 216 -9.83 4.09 1.26
N ASN A 217 -9.50 5.14 0.53
CA ASN A 217 -8.27 5.91 0.75
C ASN A 217 -8.49 7.37 1.13
N ASN A 218 -9.72 7.77 1.48
CA ASN A 218 -10.05 9.14 1.86
C ASN A 218 -10.27 9.25 3.37
N PHE A 219 -9.69 10.29 3.97
CA PHE A 219 -9.70 10.55 5.40
C PHE A 219 -9.95 12.03 5.64
N THR A 220 -10.71 12.37 6.68
CA THR A 220 -10.97 13.77 7.05
C THR A 220 -10.21 14.12 8.31
N TRP A 221 -9.47 15.22 8.26
CA TRP A 221 -8.76 15.82 9.40
C TRP A 221 -9.47 17.10 9.82
N THR A 222 -9.49 17.38 11.12
CA THR A 222 -10.03 18.61 11.71
C THR A 222 -8.95 19.30 12.52
N SER A 223 -8.67 20.56 12.18
CA SER A 223 -7.72 21.39 12.91
C SER A 223 -8.25 21.80 14.27
N TYR A 224 -7.34 21.93 15.23
CA TYR A 224 -7.64 22.47 16.54
C TYR A 224 -8.08 23.94 16.43
N TRP A 225 -8.90 24.39 17.38
CA TRP A 225 -9.43 25.75 17.34
C TRP A 225 -8.33 26.81 17.51
N ASP A 226 -7.35 26.53 18.36
CA ASP A 226 -6.19 27.37 18.65
C ASP A 226 -5.11 27.35 17.54
N ALA A 227 -5.22 26.47 16.56
CA ALA A 227 -4.42 26.51 15.35
C ALA A 227 -4.86 27.60 14.37
N ASN A 228 -5.99 28.29 14.62
CA ASN A 228 -6.42 29.43 13.81
C ASN A 228 -5.58 30.67 14.10
N VAL A 229 -4.91 31.17 13.07
CA VAL A 229 -4.10 32.39 13.11
C VAL A 229 -4.87 33.53 12.46
N ALA A 230 -5.07 34.62 13.21
CA ALA A 230 -5.77 35.81 12.74
C ALA A 230 -5.19 36.31 11.40
N GLY A 231 -6.07 36.50 10.41
CA GLY A 231 -5.70 36.93 9.06
C GLY A 231 -5.04 35.88 8.16
N LYS A 232 -4.82 34.64 8.65
CA LYS A 232 -4.23 33.53 7.86
C LYS A 232 -5.13 32.29 7.77
N GLY A 233 -5.93 32.03 8.81
CA GLY A 233 -6.74 30.80 8.93
C GLY A 233 -6.06 29.73 9.77
N PHE A 234 -6.56 28.50 9.67
CA PHE A 234 -6.05 27.33 10.39
C PHE A 234 -4.69 26.90 9.87
N LYS A 235 -3.76 26.67 10.81
CA LYS A 235 -2.42 26.17 10.54
C LYS A 235 -2.46 24.64 10.37
N TRP A 236 -1.84 24.16 9.29
CA TRP A 236 -1.73 22.74 8.97
C TRP A 236 -0.27 22.34 8.76
N GLU A 237 0.09 21.13 9.18
CA GLU A 237 1.34 20.46 8.82
C GLU A 237 1.11 18.96 8.89
N PHE A 238 1.30 18.23 7.80
CA PHE A 238 1.25 16.77 7.83
C PHE A 238 2.66 16.21 7.79
N ARG A 239 2.94 15.30 8.72
CA ARG A 239 4.20 14.57 8.81
C ARG A 239 3.96 13.10 8.51
N GLY A 240 4.85 12.53 7.72
CA GLY A 240 4.83 11.14 7.34
C GLY A 240 6.02 10.39 7.89
N LYS A 241 5.86 9.11 8.22
CA LYS A 241 6.95 8.19 8.54
C LYS A 241 6.74 6.87 7.82
N GLY A 242 7.62 6.56 6.88
CA GLY A 242 7.58 5.30 6.14
C GLY A 242 8.37 4.22 6.87
N ASN A 243 7.70 3.15 7.31
CA ASN A 243 8.36 2.06 8.04
C ASN A 243 8.63 0.85 7.14
N ASN A 244 7.62 0.40 6.38
CA ASN A 244 7.77 -0.71 5.45
C ASN A 244 7.13 -0.42 4.08
N PRO A 245 7.81 -0.68 2.95
CA PRO A 245 9.22 -1.12 2.85
C PRO A 245 10.21 -0.13 3.49
N SER A 246 11.41 -0.59 3.85
CA SER A 246 12.43 0.23 4.53
C SER A 246 13.15 1.23 3.61
N TYR A 247 12.87 1.18 2.31
CA TYR A 247 13.36 2.12 1.30
C TYR A 247 12.36 2.24 0.15
N GLY A 248 12.48 3.31 -0.61
CA GLY A 248 11.65 3.56 -1.80
C GLY A 248 10.27 4.13 -1.48
N PHE A 249 9.48 4.38 -2.52
CA PHE A 249 8.18 5.01 -2.41
C PHE A 249 7.11 4.06 -1.84
N ILE A 250 6.33 4.54 -0.87
CA ILE A 250 5.22 3.80 -0.24
C ILE A 250 3.88 4.41 -0.64
N ALA A 251 3.71 5.71 -0.44
CA ALA A 251 2.43 6.37 -0.67
C ALA A 251 2.60 7.87 -0.93
N ASN A 252 1.63 8.48 -1.60
CA ASN A 252 1.51 9.93 -1.70
C ASN A 252 0.14 10.37 -1.18
N CYS A 253 0.14 11.34 -0.27
CA CYS A 253 -1.07 11.91 0.27
C CYS A 253 -1.35 13.27 -0.37
N THR A 254 -2.56 13.44 -0.89
CA THR A 254 -3.03 14.70 -1.48
C THR A 254 -4.19 15.25 -0.65
N PHE A 255 -4.30 16.56 -0.57
CA PHE A 255 -5.28 17.21 0.30
C PHE A 255 -6.28 18.05 -0.48
N SER A 256 -7.51 18.13 0.01
CA SER A 256 -8.59 18.95 -0.55
C SER A 256 -9.58 19.39 0.53
N TYR A 257 -10.53 20.26 0.18
CA TYR A 257 -11.75 20.49 0.95
C TYR A 257 -12.72 19.30 0.81
#